data_AF-A0A9Q0TII6-F1
#
_entry.id   AF-A0A9Q0TII6-F1
#
_cell.length_a   1.000
_cell.length_b   1.000
_cell.length_c   1.000
_cell.angle_alpha   90.00
_cell.angle_beta   90.00
_cell.angle_gamma   90.00
#
_symmetry.space_group_name_H-M   'P 1'
#
loop_
_entity.id
_entity.type
_entity.pdbx_description
1 polymer ?
#
loop_
_entity_poly.entity_id
_entity_poly.type
_entity_poly.pdbx_seq_one_letter_code
_entity_poly.pdbx_strand_id
1 'polypeptide(L)'
;MMHIKGNRQYSCKLKFKEQSILDRNPHQVQGFVEDVSGNKVASLFGKWDDSMYYTTGDGTGKPKDRVTSSNATLLWKSNKPPPNLTRYNLSSFAITLNELTPGLQPCLIPGI
;
A
#
# COMPACT_ATOMS: atom_id res chain seq x y z
N MET A 1 -14.16 -3.18 -0.76
CA MET A 1 -13.50 -2.56 -1.93
C MET A 1 -13.25 -1.09 -1.58
N MET A 2 -12.03 -0.59 -1.79
CA MET A 2 -11.64 0.78 -1.48
C MET A 2 -11.65 1.62 -2.75
N HIS A 3 -12.30 2.77 -2.73
CA HIS A 3 -12.36 3.71 -3.85
C HIS A 3 -11.62 4.99 -3.47
N ILE A 4 -10.65 5.38 -4.30
CA ILE A 4 -9.86 6.59 -4.13
C ILE A 4 -10.22 7.53 -5.28
N LYS A 5 -10.72 8.72 -4.94
CA LYS A 5 -11.01 9.79 -5.89
C LYS A 5 -10.31 11.05 -5.43
N GLY A 6 -9.42 11.58 -6.27
CA GLY A 6 -8.83 12.90 -6.06
C GLY A 6 -9.69 13.99 -6.71
N ASN A 7 -9.17 15.21 -6.73
CA ASN A 7 -9.74 16.34 -7.47
C ASN A 7 -9.35 16.36 -8.97
N ARG A 8 -8.85 15.24 -9.50
CA ARG A 8 -8.36 15.10 -10.88
C ARG A 8 -9.25 14.16 -11.68
N GLN A 9 -8.93 14.01 -12.96
CA GLN A 9 -9.63 13.19 -13.95
C GLN A 9 -9.43 11.67 -13.79
N TYR A 10 -8.91 11.21 -12.66
CA TYR A 10 -8.64 9.79 -12.43
C TYR A 10 -9.21 9.32 -11.11
N SER A 11 -9.65 8.06 -11.10
CA SER A 11 -10.07 7.37 -9.89
C SER A 11 -9.39 6.01 -9.80
N CYS A 12 -9.23 5.50 -8.59
CA CYS A 12 -8.60 4.21 -8.34
C CYS A 12 -9.56 3.33 -7.53
N LYS A 13 -9.66 2.06 -7.93
CA LYS A 13 -10.41 1.04 -7.21
C LYS A 13 -9.45 -0.06 -6.77
N LEU A 14 -9.40 -0.32 -5.47
CA LEU A 14 -8.59 -1.37 -4.86
C LEU A 14 -9.50 -2.43 -4.23
N LYS A 15 -9.19 -3.69 -4.49
CA LYS A 15 -9.80 -4.87 -3.89
C LYS A 15 -8.74 -5.61 -3.08
N PHE A 16 -8.98 -5.67 -1.77
CA PHE A 16 -8.25 -6.53 -0.85
C PHE A 16 -8.86 -7.92 -0.96
N LYS A 17 -8.03 -8.92 -1.26
CA LYS A 17 -8.51 -10.29 -1.40
C LYS A 17 -8.75 -10.87 -0.03
N GLU A 18 -9.96 -11.38 0.19
CA GLU A 18 -10.28 -12.13 1.40
C GLU A 18 -9.42 -13.38 1.45
N GLN A 19 -8.85 -13.63 2.63
CA GLN A 19 -8.05 -14.82 2.85
C GLN A 19 -8.98 -16.03 2.90
N SER A 20 -8.70 -17.02 2.06
CA SER A 20 -9.36 -18.32 2.10
C SER A 20 -8.40 -19.35 2.69
N ILE A 21 -8.94 -20.34 3.42
CA ILE A 21 -8.16 -21.45 4.01
C ILE A 21 -7.35 -22.20 2.93
N LEU A 22 -7.84 -22.22 1.70
CA LEU A 22 -7.20 -22.86 0.54
C LEU A 22 -6.17 -21.95 -0.16
N ASP A 23 -6.22 -20.64 0.08
CA ASP A 23 -5.39 -19.66 -0.64
C ASP A 23 -4.05 -19.46 0.08
N ARG A 24 -2.98 -19.93 -0.56
CA ARG A 24 -1.61 -19.90 0.00
C ARG A 24 -0.92 -18.55 -0.13
N ASN A 25 -1.58 -17.53 -0.67
CA ASN A 25 -0.96 -16.22 -0.87
C ASN A 25 -1.81 -15.10 -0.24
N PRO A 26 -1.63 -14.83 1.07
CA PRO A 26 -2.42 -13.86 1.81
C PRO A 26 -2.07 -12.41 1.43
N HIS A 27 -2.87 -11.48 1.97
CA HIS A 27 -2.64 -10.03 1.92
C HIS A 27 -2.64 -9.41 0.52
N GLN A 28 -3.13 -10.15 -0.49
CA GLN A 28 -3.18 -9.66 -1.86
C GLN A 28 -4.08 -8.43 -2.00
N VAL A 29 -3.59 -7.46 -2.74
CA VAL A 29 -4.34 -6.31 -3.22
C VAL A 29 -4.26 -6.27 -4.72
N GLN A 30 -5.40 -6.04 -5.37
CA GLN A 30 -5.51 -5.85 -6.81
C GLN A 30 -6.42 -4.66 -7.09
N GLY A 31 -6.16 -3.94 -8.18
CA GLY A 31 -6.94 -2.78 -8.53
C GLY A 31 -6.59 -2.23 -9.88
N PHE A 32 -7.18 -1.08 -10.19
CA PHE A 32 -6.94 -0.37 -11.43
C PHE A 32 -7.24 1.12 -11.26
N VAL A 33 -6.68 1.92 -12.15
CA VAL A 33 -6.93 3.34 -12.29
C VAL A 33 -7.82 3.53 -13.51
N GLU A 34 -8.91 4.29 -13.35
CA GLU A 34 -9.85 4.67 -14.41
C GLU A 34 -9.73 6.17 -14.70
N ASP A 35 -9.85 6.55 -15.98
CA ASP A 35 -10.10 7.93 -16.40
C ASP A 35 -11.57 8.35 -16.13
N VAL A 36 -11.92 9.61 -16.47
CA VAL A 36 -13.30 10.12 -16.34
C VAL A 36 -14.33 9.37 -17.18
N SER A 37 -13.90 8.71 -18.25
CA SER A 37 -14.75 7.90 -19.14
C SER A 37 -14.93 6.48 -18.62
N GLY A 38 -14.25 6.11 -17.53
CA GLY A 38 -14.25 4.76 -16.96
C GLY A 38 -13.27 3.80 -17.63
N ASN A 39 -12.39 4.27 -18.52
CA ASN A 39 -11.40 3.42 -19.16
C ASN A 39 -10.27 3.12 -18.19
N LYS A 40 -9.87 1.85 -18.11
CA LYS A 40 -8.73 1.43 -17.29
C LYS A 40 -7.43 1.85 -17.95
N VAL A 41 -6.69 2.74 -17.30
CA VAL A 41 -5.42 3.28 -17.81
C VAL A 41 -4.20 2.63 -17.16
N ALA A 42 -4.37 2.06 -15.97
CA ALA A 42 -3.34 1.31 -15.27
C ALA A 42 -3.96 0.23 -14.39
N SER A 43 -3.18 -0.82 -14.13
CA SER A 43 -3.50 -1.83 -13.14
C SER A 43 -2.56 -1.77 -11.96
N LEU A 44 -3.10 -2.04 -10.77
CA LEU A 44 -2.41 -2.04 -9.49
C LEU A 44 -2.45 -3.45 -8.90
N PHE A 45 -1.34 -3.92 -8.35
CA PHE A 45 -1.29 -5.24 -7.70
C PHE A 45 -0.15 -5.32 -6.70
N GLY A 46 -0.27 -6.23 -5.73
CA GLY A 46 0.77 -6.46 -4.74
C GLY A 46 0.22 -7.06 -3.46
N LYS A 47 0.92 -6.80 -2.36
CA LYS A 47 0.51 -7.12 -1.00
C LYS A 47 0.61 -5.88 -0.14
N TRP A 48 -0.42 -5.63 0.68
CA TRP A 48 -0.47 -4.42 1.50
C TRP A 48 0.57 -4.37 2.62
N ASP A 49 1.17 -5.51 2.97
CA ASP A 49 2.19 -5.67 4.00
C ASP A 49 3.63 -5.76 3.45
N ASP A 50 3.81 -5.87 2.13
CA ASP A 50 5.13 -6.05 1.50
C ASP A 50 5.39 -5.02 0.40
N SER A 51 4.65 -5.07 -0.70
CA SER A 51 4.96 -4.25 -1.88
C SER A 51 3.78 -4.07 -2.81
N MET A 52 3.69 -2.90 -3.44
CA MET A 52 2.67 -2.54 -4.41
C MET A 52 3.32 -2.09 -5.72
N TYR A 53 2.75 -2.52 -6.84
CA TYR A 53 3.23 -2.27 -8.18
C TYR A 53 2.11 -1.76 -9.08
N TYR A 54 2.50 -1.13 -10.19
CA TYR A 54 1.58 -0.81 -11.27
C TYR A 54 2.14 -1.18 -12.65
N THR A 55 1.23 -1.36 -13.60
CA THR A 55 1.52 -1.52 -15.03
C THR A 55 0.56 -0.63 -15.82
N THR A 56 1.09 0.19 -16.73
CA THR A 56 0.30 1.02 -17.64
C THR A 56 -0.35 0.14 -18.72
N GLY A 57 -1.61 0.40 -19.08
CA GLY A 57 -2.35 -0.34 -20.11
C GLY A 57 -3.73 -0.85 -19.66
N ASP A 58 -4.47 -1.42 -20.61
CA ASP A 58 -5.89 -1.81 -20.52
C ASP A 58 -6.24 -2.90 -19.49
N GLY A 59 -5.23 -3.47 -18.83
CA GLY A 59 -5.43 -4.43 -17.77
C GLY A 59 -5.82 -5.84 -18.25
N THR A 60 -5.55 -6.20 -19.51
CA THR A 60 -5.87 -7.53 -20.09
C THR A 60 -4.94 -8.68 -19.67
N GLY A 61 -3.74 -8.40 -19.14
CA GLY A 61 -2.83 -9.46 -18.66
C GLY A 61 -3.30 -10.12 -17.36
N LYS A 62 -3.17 -11.44 -17.19
CA LYS A 62 -3.50 -12.11 -15.92
C LYS A 62 -2.58 -11.63 -14.79
N PRO A 63 -3.07 -11.41 -13.54
CA PRO A 63 -2.24 -10.90 -12.43
C PRO A 63 -1.01 -11.75 -12.11
N LYS A 64 -1.08 -13.06 -12.37
CA LYS A 64 -0.01 -14.04 -12.06
C LYS A 64 1.23 -13.87 -12.94
N ASP A 65 1.07 -13.30 -14.13
CA ASP A 65 2.17 -13.07 -15.10
C ASP A 65 2.76 -11.65 -14.97
N ARG A 66 2.19 -10.78 -14.13
CA ARG A 66 2.58 -9.37 -14.04
C ARG A 66 3.77 -9.11 -13.11
N VAL A 67 3.94 -9.91 -12.05
CA VAL A 67 5.09 -9.78 -11.13
C VAL A 67 6.40 -10.17 -11.82
N THR A 68 6.33 -11.07 -12.81
CA THR A 68 7.45 -11.48 -13.68
C THR A 68 7.55 -10.66 -14.97
N SER A 69 6.62 -9.73 -15.22
CA SER A 69 6.64 -8.92 -16.44
C SER A 69 7.63 -7.75 -16.29
N SER A 70 8.48 -7.55 -17.30
CA SER A 70 9.46 -6.47 -17.39
C SER A 70 8.87 -5.05 -17.33
N ASN A 71 7.54 -4.93 -17.28
CA ASN A 71 6.79 -3.67 -17.38
C ASN A 71 6.17 -3.23 -16.04
N ALA A 72 6.35 -4.00 -14.97
CA ALA A 72 5.84 -3.65 -13.65
C ALA A 72 6.75 -2.62 -12.97
N THR A 73 6.17 -1.50 -12.55
CA THR A 73 6.88 -0.45 -11.81
C THR A 73 6.49 -0.49 -10.34
N LEU A 74 7.48 -0.43 -9.45
CA LEU A 74 7.27 -0.38 -7.99
C LEU A 74 6.66 0.97 -7.59
N LEU A 75 5.55 0.95 -6.85
CA LEU A 75 4.92 2.13 -6.26
C LEU A 75 5.30 2.33 -4.80
N TRP A 76 5.29 1.24 -4.04
CA TRP A 76 5.49 1.27 -2.59
C TRP A 76 6.06 -0.06 -2.13
N LYS A 77 6.91 -0.01 -1.11
CA LYS A 77 7.44 -1.19 -0.43
C LYS A 77 7.48 -0.92 1.07
N SER A 78 7.19 -1.95 1.86
CA SER A 78 7.27 -1.87 3.31
C SER A 78 8.72 -1.68 3.75
N ASN A 79 8.89 -0.86 4.80
CA ASN A 79 10.19 -0.69 5.43
C ASN A 79 10.54 -1.96 6.19
N LYS A 80 11.84 -2.30 6.21
CA LYS A 80 12.31 -3.43 7.01
C LYS A 80 12.00 -3.17 8.49
N PRO A 81 11.67 -4.21 9.27
CA PRO A 81 11.56 -4.10 10.72
C PRO A 81 12.84 -3.51 11.33
N PRO A 82 12.74 -2.78 12.46
CA PRO A 82 13.91 -2.30 13.17
C PRO A 82 14.81 -3.49 13.58
N PRO A 83 16.15 -3.31 13.65
CA PRO A 83 17.06 -4.38 14.08
C PRO A 83 16.72 -4.92 15.47
N ASN A 84 16.26 -4.03 16.36
CA ASN A 84 15.82 -4.36 17.70
C ASN A 84 14.30 -4.39 17.74
N LEU A 85 13.73 -5.58 17.72
CA LEU A 85 12.29 -5.75 17.84
C LEU A 85 11.81 -5.32 19.23
N THR A 86 10.75 -4.52 19.26
CA THR A 86 10.05 -4.20 20.50
C THR A 86 9.09 -5.33 20.86
N ARG A 87 8.63 -5.36 22.12
CA ARG A 87 7.61 -6.34 22.58
C ARG A 87 6.27 -6.24 21.83
N TYR A 88 6.07 -5.22 21.00
CA TYR A 88 4.82 -4.93 20.31
C TYR A 88 4.93 -4.96 18.78
N ASN A 89 6.05 -5.48 18.22
CA ASN A 89 6.29 -5.54 16.77
C ASN A 89 6.14 -4.17 16.06
N LEU A 90 6.55 -3.10 16.74
CA LEU A 90 6.44 -1.73 16.19
C LEU A 90 7.42 -1.52 15.03
N SER A 91 6.99 -0.73 14.04
CA SER A 91 7.88 -0.19 13.02
C SER A 91 8.78 0.89 13.62
N SER A 92 9.92 1.18 12.97
CA SER A 92 10.81 2.27 13.40
C SER A 92 10.09 3.61 13.52
N PHE A 93 9.14 3.88 12.61
CA PHE A 93 8.30 5.09 12.68
C PHE A 93 7.40 5.09 13.91
N ALA A 94 6.76 3.96 14.24
CA ALA A 94 5.88 3.88 15.40
C ALA A 94 6.65 4.01 16.73
N ILE A 95 7.90 3.53 16.79
CA ILE A 95 8.77 3.70 17.97
C ILE A 95 8.99 5.18 18.27
N THR A 96 9.17 6.02 17.25
CA THR A 96 9.47 7.45 17.44
C THR A 96 8.25 8.32 17.74
N LEU A 97 7.03 7.82 17.56
CA LEU A 97 5.80 8.63 17.72
C LEU A 97 5.62 9.20 19.13
N ASN A 98 6.03 8.44 20.14
CA ASN A 98 5.88 8.81 21.55
C ASN A 98 7.20 9.24 22.20
N GLU A 99 8.23 9.54 21.41
CA GLU A 99 9.50 10.03 21.94
C GLU A 99 9.41 11.53 22.31
N LEU A 100 9.57 11.84 23.59
CA LEU A 100 9.64 13.23 24.08
C LEU A 100 11.04 13.80 23.83
N THR A 101 11.26 14.34 22.63
CA THR A 101 12.52 15.05 22.35
C THR A 101 12.60 16.36 23.16
N PRO A 102 13.80 16.81 23.59
CA PRO A 102 13.94 17.98 24.46
C PRO A 102 13.30 19.28 23.90
N GLY A 103 13.26 19.43 22.57
CA GLY A 103 12.62 20.57 21.91
C GLY A 103 11.10 20.46 21.76
N LEU A 104 10.53 19.28 21.96
CA LEU A 104 9.09 19.04 21.86
C LEU A 104 8.36 19.44 23.15
N GLN A 105 8.94 19.12 24.31
CA GLN A 105 8.32 19.34 25.62
C GLN A 105 7.76 20.76 25.87
N PRO A 106 8.45 21.87 25.55
CA PRO A 106 7.90 23.22 25.74
C PRO A 106 6.78 23.58 24.75
N CYS A 107 6.64 22.83 23.66
CA CYS A 107 5.62 23.03 22.63
C CYS A 107 4.38 22.16 22.85
N LEU A 108 4.44 21.18 23.75
CA LEU A 108 3.32 20.31 24.07
C LEU A 108 2.31 21.05 24.95
N ILE A 109 1.03 20.91 24.60
CA ILE A 109 -0.06 21.40 25.45
C ILE A 109 -0.09 20.50 26.70
N PRO A 110 -0.11 21.05 27.93
CA PRO A 110 -0.27 20.24 29.13
C PRO A 110 -1.66 19.61 29.14
N GLY A 111 -1.73 18.28 29.21
CA GLY A 111 -2.96 17.56 29.54
C GLY A 111 -3.75 16.97 28.38
N ILE A 112 -3.15 15.97 27.72
CA ILE A 112 -3.79 14.64 27.72
C ILE A 112 -3.24 13.90 28.93
#